data_AF-A0A2V5NY85-F1
#
_entry.id   AF-A0A2V5NY85-F1
#
_cell.length_a   1.000
_cell.length_b   1.000
_cell.length_c   1.000
_cell.angle_alpha   90.00
_cell.angle_beta   90.00
_cell.angle_gamma   90.00
#
_symmetry.space_group_name_H-M   'P 1'
#
loop_
_entity.id
_entity.type
_entity.pdbx_description
1 polymer ?
#
loop_
_entity_poly.entity_id
_entity_poly.type
_entity_poly.pdbx_seq_one_letter_code
_entity_poly.pdbx_strand_id
1 'polypeptide(L)' 'MSRRITGLETEYGCLVDPRLDAKPTLEKIRDWLFENHRYGLIDQHDRDWDEPAGNGGFLFNGGRVYID' A
#
# COMPACT_ATOMS: atom_id res chain seq x y z
N MET A 1 -28.46 -7.90 -13.20
CA MET A 1 -27.04 -7.64 -12.85
C MET A 1 -26.71 -6.16 -12.59
N SER A 2 -27.69 -5.24 -12.44
CA SER A 2 -27.40 -3.79 -12.42
C SER A 2 -26.72 -3.24 -11.16
N ARG A 3 -26.52 -4.03 -10.11
CA ARG A 3 -25.89 -3.61 -8.84
C ARG A 3 -24.94 -4.69 -8.32
N ARG A 4 -23.83 -4.88 -9.03
CA ARG A 4 -22.75 -5.78 -8.61
C ARG A 4 -21.64 -4.95 -7.98
N ILE A 5 -21.11 -5.41 -6.84
CA ILE A 5 -19.89 -4.85 -6.25
C ILE A 5 -18.72 -5.31 -7.12
N THR A 6 -17.87 -4.37 -7.51
CA THR A 6 -16.65 -4.65 -8.27
C THR A 6 -15.51 -3.88 -7.65
N GLY A 7 -14.34 -4.50 -7.62
CA GLY A 7 -13.07 -3.87 -7.27
C GLY A 7 -12.07 -4.05 -8.40
N LEU A 8 -10.99 -3.28 -8.34
CA LEU A 8 -9.83 -3.41 -9.21
C LEU A 8 -8.59 -3.43 -8.32
N GLU A 9 -7.65 -4.26 -8.70
CA GLU A 9 -6.30 -4.30 -8.14
C GLU A 9 -5.34 -3.86 -9.25
N THR A 10 -4.35 -3.05 -8.90
CA THR A 10 -3.41 -2.50 -9.87
C THR A 10 -2.05 -2.39 -9.23
N GLU A 11 -1.11 -3.17 -9.75
CA GLU A 11 0.30 -3.10 -9.41
C GLU A 11 1.01 -2.06 -10.28
N TYR A 12 1.93 -1.31 -9.66
CA TYR A 12 2.72 -0.31 -10.33
C TYR A 12 4.20 -0.71 -10.30
N GLY A 13 4.82 -0.81 -11.48
CA GLY A 13 6.27 -0.90 -11.55
C GLY A 13 6.91 0.36 -10.99
N CYS A 14 7.77 0.22 -9.97
CA CYS A 14 8.45 1.34 -9.33
C CYS A 14 9.93 1.39 -9.72
N LEU A 15 10.30 2.33 -10.59
CA LEU A 15 11.71 2.59 -10.91
C LEU A 15 12.36 3.41 -9.81
N VAL A 16 13.35 2.84 -9.14
CA VAL A 16 14.14 3.51 -8.10
C VAL A 16 15.46 3.99 -8.69
N ASP A 17 15.92 5.18 -8.26
CA ASP A 17 17.25 5.69 -8.64
C ASP A 17 18.32 4.63 -8.30
N PRO A 18 19.21 4.24 -9.24
CA PRO A 18 20.23 3.22 -9.00
C PRO A 18 21.17 3.49 -7.83
N ARG A 19 21.23 4.71 -7.31
CA ARG A 19 22.01 5.11 -6.13
C ARG A 19 21.30 4.83 -4.81
N LEU A 20 20.03 4.44 -4.85
CA LEU A 20 19.18 4.15 -3.69
C LEU A 20 18.82 2.67 -3.63
N ASP A 21 18.62 2.17 -2.42
CA ASP A 21 18.09 0.83 -2.21
C ASP A 21 16.58 0.80 -2.46
N ALA A 22 16.12 -0.15 -3.27
CA ALA A 22 14.72 -0.25 -3.67
C ALA A 22 13.77 -0.49 -2.48
N LYS A 23 14.05 -1.51 -1.67
CA LYS A 23 13.20 -1.90 -0.53
C LYS A 23 12.91 -0.75 0.45
N PRO A 24 13.91 -0.08 1.05
CA PRO A 24 13.63 1.03 1.97
C PRO A 24 13.05 2.26 1.27
N THR A 25 13.21 2.40 -0.05
CA THR A 25 12.54 3.45 -0.82
C THR A 25 11.03 3.18 -0.92
N LEU A 26 10.63 1.94 -1.19
CA LEU A 26 9.22 1.52 -1.21
C LEU A 26 8.56 1.66 0.16
N GLU A 27 9.25 1.23 1.23
CA GLU A 27 8.76 1.39 2.61
C GLU A 27 8.52 2.88 2.94
N LYS A 28 9.41 3.79 2.54
CA LYS A 28 9.21 5.23 2.72
C LYS A 28 8.01 5.80 1.95
N ILE A 29 7.69 5.26 0.77
CA ILE A 29 6.50 5.67 0.01
C ILE A 29 5.23 5.26 0.78
N ARG A 30 5.19 4.03 1.29
CA ARG A 30 4.11 3.57 2.18
C ARG A 30 4.01 4.45 3.43
N ASP A 31 5.11 4.71 4.12
CA ASP A 31 5.11 5.52 5.35
C ASP A 31 4.71 6.97 5.08
N TRP A 32 5.02 7.49 3.89
CA TRP A 32 4.53 8.81 3.46
C TRP A 32 3.00 8.88 3.40
N LEU A 33 2.35 7.82 2.92
CA LEU A 33 0.88 7.73 2.85
C LEU A 33 0.24 7.68 4.25
N PHE A 34 0.80 6.91 5.18
CA PHE A 34 0.14 6.62 6.45
C PHE A 34 0.66 7.44 7.64
N GLU A 35 1.95 7.72 7.74
CA GLU A 35 2.56 8.38 8.90
C GLU A 35 2.64 9.90 8.73
N ASN A 36 3.08 10.35 7.56
CA ASN A 36 3.40 11.77 7.34
C ASN A 36 2.16 12.60 6.98
N HIS A 37 1.37 12.12 6.01
CA HIS A 37 0.23 12.88 5.48
C HIS A 37 -1.13 12.27 5.87
N ARG A 38 -1.11 11.11 6.54
CA ARG A 38 -2.28 10.40 7.09
C ARG A 38 -3.42 10.31 6.08
N TYR A 39 -3.16 9.83 4.86
CA TYR A 39 -4.19 9.60 3.84
C TYR A 39 -5.01 8.32 4.08
N GLY A 40 -4.76 7.64 5.20
CA GLY A 40 -5.40 6.38 5.54
C GLY A 40 -5.01 5.85 6.92
N LEU A 41 -5.35 4.59 7.15
CA LEU A 41 -5.06 3.82 8.35
C LEU A 41 -4.21 2.60 7.98
N ILE A 42 -3.11 2.41 8.70
CA ILE A 42 -2.18 1.30 8.47
C ILE A 42 -2.72 -0.01 9.09
N ASP A 43 -2.53 -1.13 8.39
CA ASP A 43 -2.94 -2.46 8.84
C ASP A 43 -2.21 -2.82 10.15
N GLN A 44 -2.96 -3.22 11.18
CA GLN A 44 -2.44 -3.61 12.50
C GLN A 44 -2.25 -5.13 12.64
N HIS A 45 -2.65 -5.89 11.62
CA HIS A 45 -2.63 -7.34 11.63
C HIS A 45 -1.99 -7.84 10.34
N ASP A 46 -1.33 -8.99 10.43
CA ASP A 46 -0.82 -9.71 9.27
C ASP A 46 -1.97 -10.04 8.31
N ARG A 47 -1.63 -10.05 7.04
CA ARG A 47 -2.48 -10.43 5.90
C ARG A 47 -1.85 -11.66 5.24
N ASP A 48 -2.61 -12.35 4.40
CA ASP A 48 -2.11 -13.52 3.68
C ASP A 48 -0.92 -13.16 2.77
N TRP A 49 -0.18 -14.19 2.31
CA TRP A 49 0.89 -14.05 1.30
C TRP A 49 2.07 -13.14 1.70
N ASP A 50 2.64 -13.37 2.88
CA ASP A 50 3.84 -12.67 3.38
C ASP A 50 3.67 -11.16 3.53
N GLU A 51 2.44 -10.71 3.82
CA GLU A 51 2.11 -9.33 4.10
C GLU A 51 2.00 -9.09 5.64
N PRO A 52 3.10 -8.73 6.34
CA PRO A 52 3.05 -8.51 7.79
C PRO A 52 2.27 -7.25 8.15
N ALA A 53 1.88 -7.15 9.43
CA ALA A 53 1.32 -5.92 9.99
C ALA A 53 2.20 -4.71 9.65
N GLY A 54 1.58 -3.64 9.17
CA GLY A 54 2.28 -2.44 8.71
C GLY A 54 2.75 -2.46 7.25
N ASN A 55 2.55 -3.53 6.48
CA ASN A 55 2.94 -3.56 5.06
C ASN A 55 2.08 -2.65 4.16
N GLY A 56 0.83 -2.43 4.54
CA GLY A 56 -0.13 -1.62 3.81
C GLY A 56 -1.23 -1.06 4.70
N GLY A 57 -2.30 -0.58 4.07
CA GLY A 57 -3.45 -0.02 4.79
C GLY A 57 -4.56 0.48 3.87
N PHE A 58 -5.63 0.95 4.50
CA PHE A 58 -6.79 1.50 3.81
C PHE A 58 -6.72 3.02 3.75
N LEU A 59 -6.91 3.57 2.56
CA LEU A 59 -7.08 5.00 2.33
C LEU A 59 -8.49 5.44 2.73
N PHE A 60 -8.66 6.73 3.05
CA PHE A 60 -9.98 7.26 3.44
C PHE A 60 -11.04 7.26 2.35
N ASN A 61 -10.65 7.07 1.08
CA ASN A 61 -11.60 6.88 -0.02
C ASN A 61 -12.07 5.41 -0.16
N GLY A 62 -11.63 4.52 0.73
CA GLY A 62 -11.98 3.09 0.71
C GLY A 62 -11.07 2.21 -0.14
N GLY A 63 -10.09 2.79 -0.85
CA GLY A 63 -9.05 2.02 -1.53
C GLY A 63 -8.03 1.41 -0.55
N ARG A 64 -7.29 0.41 -1.00
CA ARG A 64 -6.19 -0.20 -0.24
C ARG A 64 -4.88 0.02 -0.99
N VAL A 65 -3.80 0.29 -0.26
CA VAL A 65 -2.44 0.36 -0.78
C VAL A 65 -1.53 -0.48 0.11
N TYR A 66 -0.68 -1.28 -0.49
CA TYR A 66 0.31 -2.13 0.18
C TYR A 66 1.56 -2.24 -0.70
N ILE A 67 2.66 -2.70 -0.11
CA ILE A 67 3.86 -3.06 -0.87
C ILE A 67 3.73 -4.53 -1.28
N ASP A 68 3.73 -4.79 -2.58
CA ASP A 68 3.77 -6.14 -3.14
C ASP A 68 5.21 -6.68 -3.18
#